data_AF-B8MT65-F1
#
_entry.id   AF-B8MT65-F1
#
_cell.length_a   1.000
_cell.length_b   1.000
_cell.length_c   1.000
_cell.angle_alpha   90.00
_cell.angle_beta   90.00
_cell.angle_gamma   90.00
#
_symmetry.space_group_name_H-M   'P 1'
#
loop_
_entity.id
_entity.type
_entity.pdbx_description
1 polymer ?
#
loop_
_entity_poly.entity_id
_entity_poly.type
_entity_poly.pdbx_seq_one_letter_code
_entity_poly.pdbx_strand_id
1 'polypeptide(L)'
;MASYLPRTMGRLALLSRRRLHTTILTTTIKTTLSPRSKLLTSSLTCRFYTTSLPRYSQSLAPRIVRSESKLFSSADDAVADIKSGSTILSAGFGLCGVAETLIQAIARRGAQDLHSLTAVSNNAGVAKVGGLALLADAGQISRLIISFLGNNKTLEKNYLTGKIAIELCPQGTIAERIRAGGAGIPAFYTPTGVSTLLQEGQIPVRLSSDGKVLEHGKKREVREFKGRKFLMEEAITGDVAILRAWKADEAGNCVFRYTTKAFGPIMAKAATLTIVEAEEIVPVGSIDPNDVDLPGIFVNRIVPATAEKHIEIRKLREPDNGTSATKQTLEIVQRNRIAKRAAKELKDGYYVNLGVGIPTLATSFLPKGRTVWVQSENGILGMGPYPTKDEVDP
;
A
#
# COMPACT_ATOMS: atom_id res chain seq x y z
N MET A 1 -59.03 -22.81 -6.68
CA MET A 1 -59.25 -23.39 -5.33
C MET A 1 -58.16 -22.76 -4.45
N ALA A 2 -58.39 -21.90 -3.45
CA ALA A 2 -59.38 -21.90 -2.35
C ALA A 2 -59.30 -23.23 -1.57
N SER A 3 -59.20 -23.34 -0.22
CA SER A 3 -59.33 -22.41 0.93
C SER A 3 -58.83 -23.14 2.23
N TYR A 4 -58.55 -22.58 3.43
CA TYR A 4 -58.77 -21.24 4.01
C TYR A 4 -57.87 -20.89 5.25
N LEU A 5 -58.33 -19.91 6.04
CA LEU A 5 -57.89 -19.29 7.31
C LEU A 5 -58.17 -20.14 8.60
N PRO A 6 -57.79 -19.77 9.87
CA PRO A 6 -57.66 -18.43 10.49
C PRO A 6 -56.34 -18.13 11.26
N ARG A 7 -55.89 -16.90 11.61
CA ARG A 7 -56.48 -15.61 12.10
C ARG A 7 -56.74 -15.51 13.62
N THR A 8 -55.84 -14.83 14.34
CA THR A 8 -56.11 -14.08 15.59
C THR A 8 -55.26 -12.79 15.64
N MET A 9 -55.79 -11.72 16.24
CA MET A 9 -55.17 -10.37 16.31
C MET A 9 -54.55 -10.11 17.70
N GLY A 10 -53.56 -9.19 17.80
CA GLY A 10 -52.87 -8.95 19.08
C GLY A 10 -52.03 -7.68 19.25
N ARG A 11 -52.57 -6.50 18.92
CA ARG A 11 -52.14 -5.12 19.35
C ARG A 11 -50.75 -4.57 18.96
N LEU A 12 -50.79 -3.37 18.37
CA LEU A 12 -49.68 -2.41 18.30
C LEU A 12 -49.25 -1.93 19.70
N ALA A 13 -47.96 -1.61 19.85
CA ALA A 13 -47.46 -0.66 20.84
C ALA A 13 -46.45 0.29 20.19
N LEU A 14 -46.72 1.60 20.23
CA LEU A 14 -45.79 2.63 19.78
C LEU A 14 -44.63 2.76 20.77
N LEU A 15 -43.39 2.67 20.28
CA LEU A 15 -42.21 3.11 21.04
C LEU A 15 -41.89 4.57 20.67
N SER A 16 -42.12 5.47 21.62
CA SER A 16 -41.93 6.91 21.45
C SER A 16 -40.46 7.32 21.51
N ARG A 17 -40.11 8.35 20.73
CA ARG A 17 -38.79 8.99 20.76
C ARG A 17 -38.50 9.54 22.16
N ARG A 18 -37.52 8.99 22.88
CA ARG A 18 -36.98 9.63 24.09
C ARG A 18 -36.06 10.79 23.71
N ARG A 19 -36.48 12.02 24.01
CA ARG A 19 -35.56 13.17 24.13
C ARG A 19 -34.73 12.99 25.40
N LEU A 20 -33.44 13.28 25.34
CA LEU A 20 -32.64 13.47 26.54
C LEU A 20 -33.07 14.79 27.21
N HIS A 21 -33.48 14.72 28.48
CA HIS A 21 -33.66 15.88 29.34
C HIS A 21 -32.51 15.94 30.33
N THR A 22 -31.84 17.09 30.38
CA THR A 22 -30.78 17.36 31.35
C THR A 22 -31.43 17.77 32.68
N THR A 23 -31.49 16.85 33.64
CA THR A 23 -32.00 17.15 34.97
C THR A 23 -30.99 17.95 35.78
N ILE A 24 -31.29 19.21 36.07
CA ILE A 24 -30.53 20.02 37.02
C ILE A 24 -31.04 19.68 38.43
N LEU A 25 -30.17 19.14 39.30
CA LEU A 25 -30.48 19.02 40.73
C LEU A 25 -30.31 20.39 41.41
N THR A 26 -31.41 20.99 41.85
CA THR A 26 -31.41 22.13 42.77
C THR A 26 -31.54 21.66 44.21
N THR A 27 -30.40 21.57 44.92
CA THR A 27 -30.40 21.30 46.37
C THR A 27 -30.72 22.59 47.13
N THR A 28 -31.92 22.67 47.72
CA THR A 28 -32.34 23.82 48.53
C THR A 28 -31.81 23.70 49.96
N ILE A 29 -30.82 24.52 50.33
CA ILE A 29 -30.33 24.61 51.72
C ILE A 29 -31.06 25.75 52.44
N LYS A 30 -31.80 25.43 53.50
CA LYS A 30 -32.31 26.43 54.47
C LYS A 30 -31.16 26.87 55.38
N THR A 31 -30.89 28.16 55.45
CA THR A 31 -29.93 28.75 56.40
C THR A 31 -30.65 29.55 57.47
N THR A 32 -30.52 29.11 58.73
CA THR A 32 -30.82 29.92 59.91
C THR A 32 -29.65 30.87 60.19
N LEU A 33 -29.96 32.15 60.40
CA LEU A 33 -28.95 33.20 60.64
C LEU A 33 -28.37 33.13 62.07
N SER A 34 -27.04 33.20 62.17
CA SER A 34 -26.35 33.73 63.35
C SER A 34 -25.15 34.61 62.91
N PRO A 35 -24.84 35.72 63.60
CA PRO A 35 -23.85 36.67 63.11
C PRO A 35 -22.47 36.47 63.77
N ARG A 36 -21.47 36.03 62.98
CA ARG A 36 -20.04 36.43 63.05
C ARG A 36 -19.16 35.49 62.21
N SER A 37 -18.69 35.96 61.05
CA SER A 37 -17.29 35.77 60.63
C SER A 37 -16.95 36.51 59.32
N LYS A 38 -15.71 37.02 59.32
CA LYS A 38 -14.91 37.69 58.29
C LYS A 38 -15.37 37.56 56.83
N LEU A 39 -15.39 38.70 56.11
CA LEU A 39 -15.43 38.72 54.65
C LEU A 39 -14.25 37.94 54.06
N LEU A 40 -14.55 36.96 53.22
CA LEU A 40 -13.63 36.36 52.27
C LEU A 40 -14.07 36.79 50.87
N THR A 41 -13.24 37.60 50.20
CA THR A 41 -13.46 38.02 48.82
C THR A 41 -13.24 36.84 47.87
N SER A 42 -14.32 36.12 47.54
CA SER A 42 -14.30 35.10 46.50
C SER A 42 -14.14 35.76 45.14
N SER A 43 -12.99 35.58 44.50
CA SER A 43 -12.78 35.95 43.11
C SER A 43 -13.39 34.87 42.20
N LEU A 44 -14.50 35.21 41.54
CA LEU A 44 -15.11 34.38 40.50
C LEU A 44 -14.17 34.34 39.28
N THR A 45 -13.25 33.37 39.27
CA THR A 45 -12.40 33.08 38.12
C THR A 45 -13.22 32.31 37.09
N CYS A 46 -13.81 33.04 36.14
CA CYS A 46 -14.42 32.46 34.94
C CYS A 46 -13.34 31.77 34.10
N ARG A 47 -13.16 30.46 34.30
CA ARG A 47 -12.30 29.64 33.44
C ARG A 47 -12.97 29.46 32.08
N PHE A 48 -12.55 30.25 31.12
CA PHE A 48 -12.81 29.96 29.71
C PHE A 48 -12.13 28.63 29.37
N TYR A 49 -12.92 27.57 29.24
CA TYR A 49 -12.47 26.32 28.64
C TYR A 49 -12.30 26.54 27.15
N THR A 50 -11.12 27.01 26.75
CA THR A 50 -10.69 26.91 25.36
C THR A 50 -10.57 25.44 25.01
N THR A 51 -11.57 24.90 24.30
CA THR A 51 -11.43 23.61 23.63
C THR A 51 -10.40 23.78 22.53
N SER A 52 -9.13 23.56 22.87
CA SER A 52 -8.07 23.35 21.90
C SER A 52 -8.42 22.06 21.16
N LEU A 53 -9.20 22.19 20.08
CA LEU A 53 -9.31 21.15 19.07
C LEU A 53 -7.87 20.74 18.73
N PRO A 54 -7.53 19.44 18.76
CA PRO A 54 -6.20 19.02 18.34
C PRO A 54 -5.98 19.57 16.93
N ARG A 55 -4.86 20.27 16.74
CA ARG A 55 -4.43 20.70 15.41
C ARG A 55 -4.17 19.43 14.61
N TYR A 56 -5.20 18.91 13.93
CA TYR A 56 -4.99 18.09 12.76
C TYR A 56 -4.02 18.87 11.88
N SER A 57 -2.87 18.26 11.59
CA SER A 57 -1.93 18.83 10.64
C SER A 57 -2.70 19.17 9.38
N GLN A 58 -2.55 20.38 8.86
CA GLN A 58 -3.14 20.73 7.57
C GLN A 58 -2.63 19.70 6.55
N SER A 59 -3.54 19.05 5.84
CA SER A 59 -3.17 18.04 4.85
C SER A 59 -2.29 18.68 3.78
N LEU A 60 -1.21 18.00 3.40
CA LEU A 60 -0.33 18.45 2.32
C LEU A 60 -0.92 18.06 0.95
N ALA A 61 -1.93 17.19 0.94
CA ALA A 61 -2.69 16.80 -0.23
C ALA A 61 -3.19 18.02 -1.04
N PRO A 62 -3.15 17.95 -2.37
CA PRO A 62 -3.68 19.03 -3.19
C PRO A 62 -5.21 19.08 -3.17
N ARG A 63 -5.77 20.20 -3.61
CA ARG A 63 -7.22 20.41 -3.61
C ARG A 63 -7.90 19.54 -4.65
N ILE A 64 -9.00 18.89 -4.25
CA ILE A 64 -9.85 18.10 -5.14
C ILE A 64 -11.10 18.91 -5.49
N VAL A 65 -11.31 19.17 -6.78
CA VAL A 65 -12.54 19.78 -7.30
C VAL A 65 -13.36 18.68 -7.97
N ARG A 66 -14.41 18.20 -7.29
CA ARG A 66 -15.21 17.03 -7.74
C ARG A 66 -16.17 17.32 -8.89
N SER A 67 -16.34 18.57 -9.29
CA SER A 67 -17.23 19.04 -10.36
C SER A 67 -16.53 19.23 -11.71
N GLU A 68 -15.21 19.12 -11.76
CA GLU A 68 -14.39 19.32 -12.95
C GLU A 68 -14.01 17.97 -13.60
N SER A 69 -13.50 18.03 -14.84
CA SER A 69 -12.96 16.85 -15.51
C SER A 69 -11.79 16.25 -14.73
N LYS A 70 -11.68 14.93 -14.78
CA LYS A 70 -10.52 14.20 -14.25
C LYS A 70 -9.37 14.13 -15.24
N LEU A 71 -9.60 14.44 -16.51
CA LEU A 71 -8.58 14.40 -17.55
C LEU A 71 -7.67 15.63 -17.44
N PHE A 72 -6.37 15.40 -17.35
CA PHE A 72 -5.33 16.43 -17.33
C PHE A 72 -4.53 16.38 -18.64
N SER A 73 -4.16 17.56 -19.15
CA SER A 73 -3.43 17.76 -20.41
C SER A 73 -2.02 17.17 -20.38
N SER A 74 -1.35 17.18 -19.23
CA SER A 74 -0.01 16.64 -19.05
C SER A 74 0.20 16.06 -17.66
N ALA A 75 1.22 15.20 -17.53
CA ALA A 75 1.67 14.70 -16.24
C ALA A 75 2.21 15.82 -15.33
N ASP A 76 2.83 16.86 -15.90
CA ASP A 76 3.34 18.02 -15.16
C ASP A 76 2.20 18.82 -14.52
N ASP A 77 1.13 19.12 -15.26
CA ASP A 77 -0.09 19.76 -14.74
C ASP A 77 -0.71 18.93 -13.61
N ALA A 78 -0.75 17.61 -13.77
CA ALA A 78 -1.34 16.70 -12.80
C ALA A 78 -0.56 16.60 -11.48
N VAL A 79 0.73 16.97 -11.44
CA VAL A 79 1.59 16.91 -10.23
C VAL A 79 2.09 18.28 -9.76
N ALA A 80 1.70 19.38 -10.42
CA ALA A 80 2.18 20.73 -10.16
C ALA A 80 1.96 21.21 -8.72
N ASP A 81 0.86 20.82 -8.09
CA ASP A 81 0.43 21.29 -6.76
C ASP A 81 0.76 20.32 -5.61
N ILE A 82 1.52 19.24 -5.86
CA ILE A 82 2.11 18.41 -4.81
C ILE A 82 3.12 19.25 -4.00
N LYS A 83 3.12 19.13 -2.67
CA LYS A 83 3.95 19.94 -1.77
C LYS A 83 5.14 19.17 -1.23
N SER A 84 6.24 19.87 -0.95
CA SER A 84 7.35 19.29 -0.19
C SER A 84 6.86 18.73 1.15
N GLY A 85 7.41 17.59 1.57
CA GLY A 85 6.97 16.86 2.77
C GLY A 85 5.76 15.93 2.58
N SER A 86 5.09 15.93 1.42
CA SER A 86 3.94 15.05 1.15
C SER A 86 4.29 13.57 1.29
N THR A 87 3.31 12.78 1.73
CA THR A 87 3.39 11.31 1.66
C THR A 87 2.80 10.81 0.34
N ILE A 88 3.64 10.21 -0.51
CA ILE A 88 3.26 9.66 -1.81
C ILE A 88 3.19 8.14 -1.75
N LEU A 89 2.04 7.57 -2.08
CA LEU A 89 1.87 6.13 -2.30
C LEU A 89 2.16 5.83 -3.78
N SER A 90 3.24 5.10 -4.07
CA SER A 90 3.65 4.78 -5.44
C SER A 90 3.41 3.31 -5.73
N ALA A 91 2.49 3.02 -6.63
CA ALA A 91 2.18 1.65 -7.03
C ALA A 91 3.32 1.03 -7.86
N GLY A 92 3.33 -0.31 -7.88
CA GLY A 92 4.26 -1.13 -8.64
C GLY A 92 4.81 -2.31 -7.84
N PHE A 93 5.46 -3.24 -8.55
CA PHE A 93 6.20 -4.37 -8.01
C PHE A 93 7.49 -4.55 -8.82
N GLY A 94 8.65 -4.27 -8.23
CA GLY A 94 9.88 -4.02 -9.01
C GLY A 94 9.66 -2.82 -9.96
N LEU A 95 9.73 -3.06 -11.26
CA LEU A 95 9.34 -2.12 -12.32
C LEU A 95 7.94 -2.39 -12.93
N CYS A 96 7.26 -3.47 -12.55
CA CYS A 96 5.94 -3.82 -13.11
C CYS A 96 4.84 -2.94 -12.49
N GLY A 97 4.04 -2.25 -13.33
CA GLY A 97 2.93 -1.41 -12.87
C GLY A 97 3.34 -0.08 -12.23
N VAL A 98 4.59 0.36 -12.45
CA VAL A 98 5.12 1.64 -11.96
C VAL A 98 4.58 2.80 -12.81
N ALA A 99 4.21 3.90 -12.17
CA ALA A 99 3.74 5.13 -12.80
C ALA A 99 4.90 6.01 -13.28
N GLU A 100 5.64 5.52 -14.28
CA GLU A 100 6.90 6.13 -14.72
C GLU A 100 6.71 7.53 -15.33
N THR A 101 5.59 7.79 -16.01
CA THR A 101 5.28 9.11 -16.59
C THR A 101 5.09 10.16 -15.48
N LEU A 102 4.35 9.80 -14.43
CA LEU A 102 4.12 10.64 -13.26
C LEU A 102 5.38 10.81 -12.41
N ILE A 103 6.18 9.74 -12.24
CA ILE A 103 7.47 9.80 -11.54
C ILE A 103 8.44 10.75 -12.24
N GLN A 104 8.49 10.73 -13.58
CA GLN A 104 9.33 11.67 -14.35
C GLN A 104 8.82 13.12 -14.27
N ALA A 105 7.51 13.36 -14.21
CA ALA A 105 6.96 14.70 -13.97
C ALA A 105 7.30 15.24 -12.57
N ILE A 106 7.21 14.39 -11.54
CA ILE A 106 7.66 14.71 -10.17
C ILE A 106 9.18 14.99 -10.16
N ALA A 107 9.96 14.25 -10.95
CA ALA A 107 11.40 14.45 -11.07
C ALA A 107 11.76 15.79 -11.72
N ARG A 108 11.04 16.21 -12.76
CA ARG A 108 11.27 17.47 -13.48
C ARG A 108 11.12 18.72 -12.60
N ARG A 109 10.31 18.65 -11.53
CA ARG A 109 10.21 19.73 -10.54
C ARG A 109 11.49 19.94 -9.71
N GLY A 110 12.35 18.93 -9.60
CA GLY A 110 13.62 19.01 -8.90
C GLY A 110 13.54 19.22 -7.38
N ALA A 111 14.67 19.04 -6.70
CA ALA A 111 14.76 19.07 -5.24
C ALA A 111 14.76 20.49 -4.61
N GLN A 112 14.69 21.55 -5.40
CA GLN A 112 14.46 22.90 -4.88
C GLN A 112 12.96 23.15 -4.68
N ASP A 113 12.12 22.75 -5.65
CA ASP A 113 10.68 23.05 -5.65
C ASP A 113 9.81 21.90 -5.09
N LEU A 114 10.36 20.67 -5.03
CA LEU A 114 9.66 19.51 -4.48
C LEU A 114 10.63 18.53 -3.82
N HIS A 115 10.66 18.54 -2.48
CA HIS A 115 11.61 17.77 -1.68
C HIS A 115 11.00 17.22 -0.38
N SER A 116 11.81 16.58 0.45
CA SER A 116 11.42 16.00 1.75
C SER A 116 10.27 14.98 1.67
N LEU A 117 10.01 14.40 0.51
CA LEU A 117 8.91 13.46 0.30
C LEU A 117 9.09 12.21 1.18
N THR A 118 7.98 11.67 1.68
CA THR A 118 7.91 10.31 2.21
C THR A 118 7.25 9.44 1.15
N ALA A 119 7.95 8.46 0.61
CA ALA A 119 7.40 7.57 -0.41
C ALA A 119 7.10 6.17 0.16
N VAL A 120 5.92 5.65 -0.11
CA VAL A 120 5.44 4.34 0.33
C VAL A 120 5.25 3.48 -0.92
N SER A 121 5.98 2.37 -1.02
CA SER A 121 5.91 1.46 -2.17
C SER A 121 6.34 0.05 -1.75
N ASN A 122 6.16 -0.96 -2.61
CA ASN A 122 6.76 -2.26 -2.33
C ASN A 122 8.29 -2.20 -2.46
N ASN A 123 8.77 -1.51 -3.50
CA ASN A 123 10.17 -1.40 -3.89
C ASN A 123 10.46 0.04 -4.34
N ALA A 124 11.73 0.43 -4.39
CA ALA A 124 12.13 1.73 -4.91
C ALA A 124 12.38 1.74 -6.44
N GLY A 125 12.14 0.64 -7.15
CA GLY A 125 12.60 0.50 -8.54
C GLY A 125 14.13 0.38 -8.66
N VAL A 126 14.65 0.68 -9.84
CA VAL A 126 16.04 0.37 -10.22
C VAL A 126 16.77 1.64 -10.66
N ALA A 127 17.92 1.91 -10.02
CA ALA A 127 18.73 3.09 -10.30
C ALA A 127 19.08 3.20 -11.80
N LYS A 128 18.89 4.40 -12.36
CA LYS A 128 19.05 4.73 -13.79
C LYS A 128 18.14 3.99 -14.78
N VAL A 129 17.16 3.22 -14.30
CA VAL A 129 16.18 2.52 -15.18
C VAL A 129 14.76 3.05 -14.96
N GLY A 130 14.30 3.15 -13.72
CA GLY A 130 12.95 3.67 -13.44
C GLY A 130 12.48 3.47 -12.00
N GLY A 131 11.30 4.01 -11.72
CA GLY A 131 10.68 4.04 -10.40
C GLY A 131 11.27 5.09 -9.45
N LEU A 132 10.91 4.98 -8.16
CA LEU A 132 11.26 5.95 -7.11
C LEU A 132 12.77 6.20 -6.94
N ALA A 133 13.62 5.31 -7.45
CA ALA A 133 15.06 5.47 -7.54
C ALA A 133 15.44 6.80 -8.20
N LEU A 134 14.70 7.24 -9.23
CA LEU A 134 14.91 8.54 -9.88
C LEU A 134 14.77 9.70 -8.88
N LEU A 135 13.72 9.68 -8.07
CA LEU A 135 13.41 10.73 -7.08
C LEU A 135 14.33 10.66 -5.84
N ALA A 136 14.78 9.45 -5.48
CA ALA A 136 15.75 9.25 -4.41
C ALA A 136 17.16 9.74 -4.82
N ASP A 137 17.58 9.45 -6.05
CA ASP A 137 18.85 9.89 -6.61
C ASP A 137 18.85 11.40 -6.87
N ALA A 138 17.71 11.99 -7.25
CA ALA A 138 17.50 13.43 -7.36
C ALA A 138 17.43 14.17 -6.00
N GLY A 139 17.39 13.45 -4.86
CA GLY A 139 17.34 14.04 -3.52
C GLY A 139 15.96 14.54 -3.07
N GLN A 140 14.89 14.19 -3.79
CA GLN A 140 13.52 14.65 -3.49
C GLN A 140 12.85 13.81 -2.39
N ILE A 141 13.23 12.53 -2.25
CA ILE A 141 12.73 11.63 -1.20
C ILE A 141 13.65 11.68 0.03
N SER A 142 13.06 11.92 1.20
CA SER A 142 13.76 11.88 2.50
C SER A 142 13.46 10.64 3.35
N ARG A 143 12.35 9.94 3.07
CA ARG A 143 11.97 8.69 3.72
C ARG A 143 11.30 7.73 2.73
N LEU A 144 11.64 6.46 2.83
CA LEU A 144 10.96 5.35 2.17
C LEU A 144 10.32 4.42 3.20
N ILE A 145 9.13 3.92 2.91
CA ILE A 145 8.53 2.78 3.58
C ILE A 145 8.38 1.69 2.51
N ILE A 146 9.18 0.63 2.61
CA ILE A 146 9.32 -0.41 1.57
C ILE A 146 9.43 -1.81 2.17
N SER A 147 9.10 -2.84 1.38
CA SER A 147 9.28 -4.23 1.81
C SER A 147 10.66 -4.78 1.44
N PHE A 148 11.21 -4.35 0.31
CA PHE A 148 12.48 -4.86 -0.19
C PHE A 148 13.23 -3.80 -1.02
N LEU A 149 14.47 -3.52 -0.64
CA LEU A 149 15.35 -2.52 -1.26
C LEU A 149 15.84 -2.93 -2.67
N GLY A 150 15.91 -4.24 -2.95
CA GLY A 150 16.44 -4.76 -4.21
C GLY A 150 17.94 -4.56 -4.36
N ASN A 151 18.43 -4.60 -5.60
CA ASN A 151 19.84 -4.40 -5.93
C ASN A 151 20.19 -2.92 -6.20
N ASN A 152 19.53 -1.99 -5.50
CA ASN A 152 19.70 -0.55 -5.73
C ASN A 152 20.87 0.01 -4.89
N LYS A 153 22.08 0.00 -5.48
CA LYS A 153 23.32 0.43 -4.80
C LYS A 153 23.36 1.92 -4.47
N THR A 154 22.70 2.79 -5.24
CA THR A 154 22.61 4.22 -4.88
C THR A 154 21.75 4.41 -3.65
N LEU A 155 20.60 3.71 -3.58
CA LEU A 155 19.71 3.75 -2.43
C LEU A 155 20.35 3.15 -1.17
N GLU A 156 21.02 2.01 -1.28
CA GLU A 156 21.81 1.41 -0.20
C GLU A 156 22.83 2.41 0.36
N LYS A 157 23.60 3.07 -0.52
CA LYS A 157 24.56 4.12 -0.14
C LYS A 157 23.88 5.32 0.53
N ASN A 158 22.75 5.80 0.01
CA ASN A 158 22.02 6.93 0.57
C ASN A 158 21.47 6.61 1.98
N TYR A 159 21.05 5.37 2.22
CA TYR A 159 20.63 4.90 3.55
C TYR A 159 21.81 4.77 4.52
N LEU A 160 22.88 4.10 4.11
CA LEU A 160 24.10 3.91 4.93
C LEU A 160 24.83 5.22 5.24
N THR A 161 24.62 6.28 4.44
CA THR A 161 25.17 7.63 4.69
C THR A 161 24.18 8.59 5.37
N GLY A 162 22.98 8.11 5.75
CA GLY A 162 21.99 8.89 6.48
C GLY A 162 21.19 9.92 5.68
N LYS A 163 21.37 9.97 4.36
CA LYS A 163 20.65 10.90 3.46
C LYS A 163 19.16 10.59 3.37
N ILE A 164 18.79 9.31 3.47
CA ILE A 164 17.41 8.85 3.38
C ILE A 164 17.09 7.92 4.55
N ALA A 165 15.88 8.05 5.11
CA ALA A 165 15.33 7.07 6.05
C ALA A 165 14.67 5.90 5.29
N ILE A 166 14.78 4.67 5.80
CA ILE A 166 14.11 3.49 5.25
C ILE A 166 13.42 2.72 6.39
N GLU A 167 12.08 2.74 6.44
CA GLU A 167 11.30 1.80 7.24
C GLU A 167 11.09 0.52 6.42
N LEU A 168 11.75 -0.57 6.83
CA LEU A 168 11.49 -1.91 6.26
C LEU A 168 10.21 -2.48 6.88
N CYS A 169 9.20 -2.72 6.04
CA CYS A 169 7.90 -3.25 6.45
C CYS A 169 7.54 -4.50 5.62
N PRO A 170 7.25 -5.66 6.23
CA PRO A 170 6.95 -6.90 5.50
C PRO A 170 5.87 -6.71 4.44
N GLN A 171 6.03 -7.29 3.25
CA GLN A 171 5.18 -7.03 2.08
C GLN A 171 3.67 -7.15 2.35
N GLY A 172 3.23 -8.23 3.00
CA GLY A 172 1.82 -8.40 3.38
C GLY A 172 1.35 -7.39 4.44
N THR A 173 2.25 -6.94 5.31
CA THR A 173 1.96 -5.92 6.33
C THR A 173 1.81 -4.54 5.70
N ILE A 174 2.73 -4.10 4.83
CA ILE A 174 2.60 -2.80 4.14
C ILE A 174 1.34 -2.76 3.26
N ALA A 175 1.01 -3.85 2.55
CA ALA A 175 -0.24 -3.97 1.80
C ALA A 175 -1.48 -3.82 2.69
N GLU A 176 -1.54 -4.52 3.82
CA GLU A 176 -2.71 -4.43 4.72
C GLU A 176 -2.75 -3.12 5.50
N ARG A 177 -1.62 -2.49 5.85
CA ARG A 177 -1.56 -1.13 6.43
C ARG A 177 -2.15 -0.09 5.48
N ILE A 178 -1.84 -0.18 4.19
CA ILE A 178 -2.43 0.69 3.15
C ILE A 178 -3.93 0.38 3.01
N ARG A 179 -4.32 -0.90 2.88
CA ARG A 179 -5.73 -1.31 2.74
C ARG A 179 -6.58 -0.90 3.95
N ALA A 180 -6.04 -0.99 5.15
CA ALA A 180 -6.68 -0.55 6.40
C ALA A 180 -6.90 0.98 6.40
N GLY A 181 -5.90 1.76 5.98
CA GLY A 181 -6.00 3.22 5.83
C GLY A 181 -7.14 3.62 4.90
N GLY A 182 -7.20 3.03 3.70
CA GLY A 182 -8.29 3.26 2.75
C GLY A 182 -9.65 2.69 3.13
N ALA A 183 -9.73 1.91 4.21
CA ALA A 183 -10.97 1.37 4.77
C ALA A 183 -11.38 2.04 6.10
N GLY A 184 -10.67 3.07 6.56
CA GLY A 184 -10.94 3.74 7.83
C GLY A 184 -10.63 2.89 9.07
N ILE A 185 -9.80 1.85 8.93
CA ILE A 185 -9.38 0.98 10.04
C ILE A 185 -8.02 1.50 10.54
N PRO A 186 -7.91 2.06 11.76
CA PRO A 186 -6.68 2.73 12.21
C PRO A 186 -5.53 1.77 12.54
N ALA A 187 -5.84 0.53 12.95
CA ALA A 187 -4.86 -0.51 13.24
C ALA A 187 -5.47 -1.91 13.11
N PHE A 188 -4.62 -2.92 12.89
CA PHE A 188 -4.99 -4.34 12.83
C PHE A 188 -3.89 -5.22 13.45
N TYR A 189 -4.17 -6.51 13.64
CA TYR A 189 -3.21 -7.48 14.19
C TYR A 189 -2.75 -8.50 13.14
N THR A 190 -1.44 -8.75 13.06
CA THR A 190 -0.83 -9.72 12.14
C THR A 190 0.23 -10.57 12.84
N PRO A 191 0.37 -11.88 12.54
CA PRO A 191 1.44 -12.69 13.11
C PRO A 191 2.79 -12.47 12.40
N THR A 192 2.81 -11.70 11.30
CA THR A 192 4.01 -11.40 10.53
C THR A 192 4.95 -10.50 11.33
N GLY A 193 6.22 -10.92 11.49
CA GLY A 193 7.24 -10.17 12.23
C GLY A 193 7.33 -10.45 13.73
N VAL A 194 6.43 -11.28 14.28
CA VAL A 194 6.52 -11.73 15.70
C VAL A 194 7.87 -12.41 15.97
N SER A 195 8.47 -12.09 17.12
CA SER A 195 9.79 -12.57 17.54
C SER A 195 10.94 -12.23 16.57
N THR A 196 10.85 -11.08 15.89
CA THR A 196 11.92 -10.56 15.01
C THR A 196 12.38 -9.16 15.45
N LEU A 197 13.47 -8.66 14.85
CA LEU A 197 13.95 -7.29 15.04
C LEU A 197 12.88 -6.21 14.74
N LEU A 198 11.90 -6.51 13.89
CA LEU A 198 10.77 -5.61 13.60
C LEU A 198 9.88 -5.41 14.82
N GLN A 199 9.54 -6.50 15.53
CA GLN A 199 8.70 -6.44 16.73
C GLN A 199 9.31 -5.49 17.77
N GLU A 200 10.62 -5.59 18.00
CA GLU A 200 11.33 -4.83 19.01
C GLU A 200 11.79 -3.44 18.54
N GLY A 201 11.51 -3.04 17.29
CA GLY A 201 11.95 -1.75 16.74
C GLY A 201 13.46 -1.64 16.48
N GLN A 202 14.17 -2.77 16.45
CA GLN A 202 15.64 -2.82 16.40
C GLN A 202 16.22 -2.66 15.00
N ILE A 203 15.39 -2.71 13.95
CA ILE A 203 15.81 -2.34 12.59
C ILE A 203 16.01 -0.80 12.56
N PRO A 204 17.21 -0.28 12.24
CA PRO A 204 17.41 1.15 12.10
C PRO A 204 16.57 1.70 10.94
N VAL A 205 15.99 2.88 11.13
CA VAL A 205 15.26 3.62 10.10
C VAL A 205 16.16 4.68 9.46
N ARG A 206 17.06 5.30 10.22
CA ARG A 206 18.07 6.24 9.72
C ARG A 206 19.39 6.05 10.44
N LEU A 207 20.47 6.08 9.68
CA LEU A 207 21.85 6.08 10.17
C LEU A 207 22.48 7.48 10.04
N SER A 208 23.61 7.71 10.69
CA SER A 208 24.52 8.82 10.41
C SER A 208 25.60 8.39 9.40
N SER A 209 26.38 9.34 8.90
CA SER A 209 27.51 9.05 8.01
C SER A 209 28.64 8.24 8.64
N ASP A 210 28.73 8.21 9.98
CA ASP A 210 29.63 7.35 10.77
C ASP A 210 28.95 6.05 11.28
N GLY A 211 27.75 5.72 10.78
CA GLY A 211 27.08 4.44 11.01
C GLY A 211 26.32 4.30 12.34
N LYS A 212 26.19 5.38 13.12
CA LYS A 212 25.34 5.38 14.34
C LYS A 212 23.87 5.42 13.94
N VAL A 213 22.99 4.85 14.76
CA VAL A 213 21.54 4.95 14.56
C VAL A 213 21.05 6.33 14.98
N LEU A 214 20.41 7.05 14.07
CA LEU A 214 19.75 8.35 14.32
C LEU A 214 18.24 8.21 14.52
N GLU A 215 17.62 7.22 13.87
CA GLU A 215 16.18 6.93 13.95
C GLU A 215 16.02 5.41 14.08
N HIS A 216 15.43 4.94 15.19
CA HIS A 216 15.11 3.52 15.40
C HIS A 216 13.71 3.19 14.85
N GLY A 217 13.46 1.92 14.55
CA GLY A 217 12.13 1.44 14.24
C GLY A 217 11.19 1.54 15.46
N LYS A 218 9.88 1.68 15.21
CA LYS A 218 8.87 1.62 16.28
C LYS A 218 8.71 0.18 16.78
N LYS A 219 8.88 -0.05 18.08
CA LYS A 219 8.44 -1.29 18.75
C LYS A 219 6.93 -1.48 18.56
N ARG A 220 6.50 -2.71 18.26
CA ARG A 220 5.08 -3.05 18.04
C ARG A 220 4.41 -3.53 19.32
N GLU A 221 3.13 -3.20 19.51
CA GLU A 221 2.32 -3.86 20.55
C GLU A 221 2.17 -5.34 20.20
N VAL A 222 2.34 -6.22 21.20
CA VAL A 222 2.13 -7.66 21.04
C VAL A 222 0.89 -8.08 21.82
N ARG A 223 -0.04 -8.77 21.16
CA ARG A 223 -1.23 -9.34 21.79
C ARG A 223 -1.39 -10.82 21.41
N GLU A 224 -1.91 -11.62 22.34
CA GLU A 224 -2.20 -13.02 22.07
C GLU A 224 -3.68 -13.22 21.73
N PHE A 225 -3.95 -14.00 20.69
CA PHE A 225 -5.28 -14.46 20.32
C PHE A 225 -5.22 -15.97 20.08
N LYS A 226 -6.05 -16.74 20.79
CA LYS A 226 -6.17 -18.21 20.65
C LYS A 226 -4.81 -18.94 20.74
N GLY A 227 -3.96 -18.58 21.71
CA GLY A 227 -2.65 -19.22 21.91
C GLY A 227 -1.54 -18.81 20.93
N ARG A 228 -1.78 -17.80 20.07
CA ARG A 228 -0.79 -17.28 19.12
C ARG A 228 -0.59 -15.77 19.31
N LYS A 229 0.66 -15.32 19.28
CA LYS A 229 1.04 -13.90 19.34
C LYS A 229 0.87 -13.22 17.97
N PHE A 230 0.47 -11.95 18.01
CA PHE A 230 0.30 -11.06 16.87
C PHE A 230 0.87 -9.67 17.21
N LEU A 231 1.39 -8.96 16.20
CA LEU A 231 1.80 -7.57 16.28
C LEU A 231 0.63 -6.66 15.89
N MET A 232 0.44 -5.56 16.60
CA MET A 232 -0.40 -4.46 16.13
C MET A 232 0.37 -3.62 15.09
N GLU A 233 -0.26 -3.34 13.96
CA GLU A 233 0.26 -2.48 12.90
C GLU A 233 -0.72 -1.34 12.62
N GLU A 234 -0.19 -0.12 12.56
CA GLU A 234 -0.93 1.12 12.28
C GLU A 234 -1.15 1.30 10.78
N ALA A 235 -2.32 1.76 10.38
CA ALA A 235 -2.62 2.07 8.99
C ALA A 235 -1.66 3.10 8.37
N ILE A 236 -1.46 3.01 7.06
CA ILE A 236 -0.75 4.00 6.25
C ILE A 236 -1.78 4.67 5.35
N THR A 237 -1.75 6.00 5.31
CA THR A 237 -2.45 6.84 4.33
C THR A 237 -1.46 7.76 3.63
N GLY A 238 -1.85 8.30 2.48
CA GLY A 238 -1.05 9.25 1.70
C GLY A 238 -1.75 10.59 1.49
N ASP A 239 -0.96 11.62 1.21
CA ASP A 239 -1.47 12.86 0.62
C ASP A 239 -1.82 12.61 -0.86
N VAL A 240 -0.95 11.87 -1.57
CA VAL A 240 -1.10 11.55 -2.99
C VAL A 240 -0.85 10.07 -3.25
N ALA A 241 -1.60 9.44 -4.16
CA ALA A 241 -1.25 8.16 -4.79
C ALA A 241 -0.97 8.34 -6.28
N ILE A 242 0.08 7.67 -6.79
CA ILE A 242 0.42 7.62 -8.23
C ILE A 242 0.39 6.17 -8.72
N LEU A 243 -0.36 5.94 -9.79
CA LEU A 243 -0.75 4.60 -10.27
C LEU A 243 -0.61 4.52 -11.79
N ARG A 244 -0.27 3.34 -12.33
CA ARG A 244 -0.39 3.03 -13.77
C ARG A 244 -1.51 2.03 -14.00
N ALA A 245 -2.45 2.36 -14.88
CA ALA A 245 -3.51 1.48 -15.35
C ALA A 245 -3.28 1.10 -16.81
N TRP A 246 -3.83 -0.03 -17.25
CA TRP A 246 -3.87 -0.34 -18.69
C TRP A 246 -4.95 0.50 -19.36
N LYS A 247 -6.17 0.49 -18.81
CA LYS A 247 -7.26 1.36 -19.26
C LYS A 247 -7.78 2.23 -18.13
N ALA A 248 -8.17 3.46 -18.45
CA ALA A 248 -9.04 4.28 -17.62
C ALA A 248 -10.13 4.92 -18.47
N ASP A 249 -11.38 4.93 -18.00
CA ASP A 249 -12.41 5.78 -18.60
C ASP A 249 -12.34 7.22 -18.06
N GLU A 250 -13.03 8.16 -18.72
CA GLU A 250 -13.05 9.58 -18.33
C GLU A 250 -13.67 9.81 -16.93
N ALA A 251 -14.49 8.87 -16.45
CA ALA A 251 -15.03 8.85 -15.09
C ALA A 251 -14.04 8.30 -14.05
N GLY A 252 -12.89 7.75 -14.49
CA GLY A 252 -11.80 7.23 -13.68
C GLY A 252 -11.93 5.75 -13.30
N ASN A 253 -12.84 4.99 -13.90
CA ASN A 253 -12.85 3.54 -13.73
C ASN A 253 -11.63 2.94 -14.41
N CYS A 254 -10.82 2.16 -13.69
CA CYS A 254 -9.59 1.58 -14.24
C CYS A 254 -9.66 0.06 -14.37
N VAL A 255 -8.98 -0.45 -15.39
CA VAL A 255 -8.63 -1.87 -15.59
C VAL A 255 -7.11 -2.01 -15.60
N PHE A 256 -6.58 -2.99 -14.88
CA PHE A 256 -5.16 -3.32 -14.85
C PHE A 256 -4.89 -4.59 -15.67
N ARG A 257 -3.68 -4.70 -16.23
CA ARG A 257 -3.29 -5.83 -17.08
C ARG A 257 -2.28 -6.74 -16.38
N TYR A 258 -2.63 -8.01 -16.22
CA TYR A 258 -1.84 -9.01 -15.49
C TYR A 258 -1.43 -8.52 -14.08
N THR A 259 -0.14 -8.62 -13.74
CA THR A 259 0.40 -8.23 -12.42
C THR A 259 0.58 -6.73 -12.21
N THR A 260 0.32 -5.87 -13.22
CA THR A 260 0.39 -4.40 -13.00
C THR A 260 -0.59 -3.92 -11.94
N LYS A 261 -1.67 -4.67 -11.68
CA LYS A 261 -2.65 -4.41 -10.62
C LYS A 261 -2.01 -4.27 -9.23
N ALA A 262 -1.15 -5.22 -8.85
CA ALA A 262 -0.38 -5.30 -7.60
C ALA A 262 -0.93 -4.44 -6.43
N PHE A 263 -0.24 -3.32 -6.12
CA PHE A 263 -0.59 -2.39 -5.04
C PHE A 263 -1.58 -1.29 -5.47
N GLY A 264 -1.91 -1.17 -6.75
CA GLY A 264 -2.63 -0.03 -7.31
C GLY A 264 -3.99 0.23 -6.64
N PRO A 265 -4.93 -0.72 -6.67
CA PRO A 265 -6.25 -0.54 -6.08
C PRO A 265 -6.29 -0.30 -4.57
N ILE A 266 -5.25 -0.69 -3.81
CA ILE A 266 -5.20 -0.41 -2.36
C ILE A 266 -4.60 0.96 -2.07
N MET A 267 -3.57 1.39 -2.82
CA MET A 267 -3.00 2.74 -2.70
C MET A 267 -3.99 3.82 -3.13
N ALA A 268 -4.74 3.59 -4.21
CA ALA A 268 -5.81 4.47 -4.68
C ALA A 268 -6.83 4.83 -3.59
N LYS A 269 -7.12 3.88 -2.70
CA LYS A 269 -8.13 3.99 -1.65
C LYS A 269 -7.57 4.68 -0.40
N ALA A 270 -6.25 4.66 -0.22
CA ALA A 270 -5.56 5.10 1.00
C ALA A 270 -4.93 6.50 0.89
N ALA A 271 -4.96 7.12 -0.29
CA ALA A 271 -4.53 8.51 -0.47
C ALA A 271 -5.72 9.48 -0.43
N THR A 272 -5.43 10.73 -0.09
CA THR A 272 -6.40 11.83 -0.21
C THR A 272 -6.69 12.12 -1.68
N LEU A 273 -5.65 12.24 -2.51
CA LEU A 273 -5.73 12.48 -3.96
C LEU A 273 -5.04 11.37 -4.75
N THR A 274 -5.72 10.81 -5.74
CA THR A 274 -5.18 9.74 -6.61
C THR A 274 -5.02 10.22 -8.06
N ILE A 275 -3.82 10.03 -8.60
CA ILE A 275 -3.44 10.31 -9.99
C ILE A 275 -3.15 8.98 -10.69
N VAL A 276 -3.78 8.77 -11.85
CA VAL A 276 -3.60 7.61 -12.71
C VAL A 276 -2.93 8.05 -14.01
N GLU A 277 -1.83 7.41 -14.41
CA GLU A 277 -1.44 7.35 -15.81
C GLU A 277 -2.08 6.11 -16.46
N ALA A 278 -2.67 6.26 -17.64
CA ALA A 278 -3.34 5.16 -18.35
C ALA A 278 -2.75 4.98 -19.76
N GLU A 279 -2.51 3.73 -20.16
CA GLU A 279 -2.02 3.41 -21.51
C GLU A 279 -3.10 3.67 -22.56
N GLU A 280 -4.36 3.37 -22.24
CA GLU A 280 -5.55 3.71 -23.02
C GLU A 280 -6.51 4.53 -22.17
N ILE A 281 -6.80 5.78 -22.57
CA ILE A 281 -7.93 6.55 -22.05
C ILE A 281 -9.11 6.33 -22.99
N VAL A 282 -10.23 5.86 -22.45
CA VAL A 282 -11.40 5.43 -23.24
C VAL A 282 -12.68 6.21 -22.86
N PRO A 283 -13.65 6.37 -23.77
CA PRO A 283 -14.93 7.00 -23.43
C PRO A 283 -15.68 6.23 -22.33
N VAL A 284 -16.46 6.93 -21.50
CA VAL A 284 -17.33 6.31 -20.48
C VAL A 284 -18.27 5.28 -21.13
N GLY A 285 -18.37 4.09 -20.52
CA GLY A 285 -19.13 2.96 -21.06
C GLY A 285 -18.32 2.00 -21.95
N SER A 286 -17.05 2.31 -22.26
CA SER A 286 -16.14 1.39 -22.97
C SER A 286 -15.57 0.26 -22.09
N ILE A 287 -15.77 0.34 -20.78
CA ILE A 287 -15.37 -0.68 -19.78
C ILE A 287 -16.66 -1.28 -19.22
N ASP A 288 -16.79 -2.61 -19.25
CA ASP A 288 -17.94 -3.27 -18.62
C ASP A 288 -17.90 -3.04 -17.10
N PRO A 289 -19.01 -2.67 -16.44
CA PRO A 289 -19.05 -2.44 -14.99
C PRO A 289 -18.55 -3.62 -14.14
N ASN A 290 -18.59 -4.85 -14.64
CA ASN A 290 -18.07 -6.04 -13.95
C ASN A 290 -16.55 -6.21 -14.09
N ASP A 291 -15.93 -5.61 -15.11
CA ASP A 291 -14.48 -5.67 -15.38
C ASP A 291 -13.71 -4.54 -14.67
N VAL A 292 -14.39 -3.64 -13.95
CA VAL A 292 -13.77 -2.50 -13.24
C VAL A 292 -12.99 -2.97 -12.01
N ASP A 293 -11.66 -3.00 -12.11
CA ASP A 293 -10.75 -3.30 -11.00
C ASP A 293 -10.73 -2.21 -9.91
N LEU A 294 -10.82 -0.95 -10.33
CA LEU A 294 -10.80 0.22 -9.47
C LEU A 294 -11.89 1.20 -9.89
N PRO A 295 -12.99 1.32 -9.13
CA PRO A 295 -14.06 2.27 -9.43
C PRO A 295 -13.57 3.72 -9.33
N GLY A 296 -14.02 4.57 -10.26
CA GLY A 296 -13.54 5.94 -10.41
C GLY A 296 -13.79 6.87 -9.23
N ILE A 297 -14.60 6.49 -8.24
CA ILE A 297 -14.73 7.23 -6.97
C ILE A 297 -13.39 7.42 -6.24
N PHE A 298 -12.43 6.52 -6.46
CA PHE A 298 -11.07 6.54 -5.88
C PHE A 298 -10.02 7.21 -6.77
N VAL A 299 -10.42 7.77 -7.93
CA VAL A 299 -9.52 8.42 -8.90
C VAL A 299 -9.92 9.89 -9.05
N ASN A 300 -8.93 10.78 -8.96
CA ASN A 300 -9.13 12.24 -9.02
C ASN A 300 -8.54 12.88 -10.27
N ARG A 301 -7.41 12.37 -10.76
CA ARG A 301 -6.71 12.87 -11.94
C ARG A 301 -6.29 11.71 -12.83
N ILE A 302 -6.34 11.90 -14.15
CA ILE A 302 -6.04 10.91 -15.19
C ILE A 302 -5.19 11.61 -16.24
N VAL A 303 -4.07 11.00 -16.62
CA VAL A 303 -3.19 11.46 -17.71
C VAL A 303 -2.84 10.31 -18.66
N PRO A 304 -2.50 10.58 -19.93
CA PRO A 304 -1.91 9.57 -20.80
C PRO A 304 -0.57 9.10 -20.22
N ALA A 305 -0.34 7.78 -20.23
CA ALA A 305 0.99 7.23 -19.98
C ALA A 305 1.85 7.40 -21.23
N THR A 306 2.98 8.11 -21.11
CA THR A 306 3.90 8.37 -22.25
C THR A 306 5.28 7.78 -22.05
N ALA A 307 5.64 7.36 -20.83
CA ALA A 307 6.87 6.64 -20.56
C ALA A 307 6.76 5.15 -20.96
N GLU A 308 7.83 4.65 -21.59
CA GLU A 308 7.99 3.24 -21.98
C GLU A 308 8.00 2.30 -20.76
N LYS A 309 7.63 1.03 -20.99
CA LYS A 309 7.73 -0.03 -19.98
C LYS A 309 9.14 -0.60 -19.96
N HIS A 310 9.64 -0.96 -18.77
CA HIS A 310 10.96 -1.57 -18.62
C HIS A 310 10.89 -2.95 -17.95
N ILE A 311 11.48 -3.95 -18.60
CA ILE A 311 11.62 -5.31 -18.08
C ILE A 311 12.96 -5.40 -17.30
N GLU A 312 12.87 -5.47 -15.97
CA GLU A 312 14.06 -5.54 -15.09
C GLU A 312 14.95 -6.77 -15.37
N ILE A 313 14.33 -7.95 -15.55
CA ILE A 313 15.06 -9.20 -15.82
C ILE A 313 14.34 -9.97 -16.93
N ARG A 314 14.80 -9.82 -18.17
CA ARG A 314 14.29 -10.60 -19.30
C ARG A 314 14.80 -12.04 -19.23
N LYS A 315 13.92 -12.99 -18.91
CA LYS A 315 14.19 -14.44 -18.96
C LYS A 315 13.28 -15.08 -19.99
N LEU A 316 13.88 -15.88 -20.87
CA LEU A 316 13.18 -16.64 -21.90
C LEU A 316 13.35 -18.14 -21.65
N ARG A 317 12.40 -18.94 -22.12
CA ARG A 317 12.65 -20.36 -22.41
C ARG A 317 13.17 -20.48 -23.84
N GLU A 318 14.11 -21.40 -24.06
CA GLU A 318 14.40 -21.88 -25.41
C GLU A 318 13.15 -22.60 -25.97
N PRO A 319 12.86 -22.51 -27.28
CA PRO A 319 11.88 -23.38 -27.91
C PRO A 319 12.33 -24.84 -27.79
N ASP A 320 11.38 -25.78 -27.83
CA ASP A 320 11.58 -27.21 -27.51
C ASP A 320 12.29 -27.99 -28.64
N ASN A 321 13.38 -27.43 -29.14
CA ASN A 321 14.29 -28.01 -30.12
C ASN A 321 15.24 -28.96 -29.37
N GLY A 322 14.98 -30.26 -29.49
CA GLY A 322 15.55 -31.29 -28.63
C GLY A 322 17.09 -31.25 -28.47
N THR A 323 17.54 -31.51 -27.23
CA THR A 323 18.94 -31.78 -26.85
C THR A 323 19.96 -30.66 -27.09
N SER A 324 19.80 -29.53 -26.38
CA SER A 324 20.97 -28.71 -26.03
C SER A 324 21.65 -29.29 -24.79
N ALA A 325 22.73 -30.04 -24.99
CA ALA A 325 23.50 -30.69 -23.91
C ALA A 325 24.33 -29.67 -23.12
N THR A 326 23.70 -28.98 -22.16
CA THR A 326 24.38 -28.01 -21.30
C THR A 326 25.51 -28.69 -20.51
N LYS A 327 26.75 -28.20 -20.64
CA LYS A 327 27.90 -28.68 -19.84
C LYS A 327 27.56 -28.55 -18.34
N GLN A 328 27.31 -29.68 -17.68
CA GLN A 328 26.92 -29.68 -16.27
C GLN A 328 28.14 -29.41 -15.39
N THR A 329 28.25 -28.18 -14.87
CA THR A 329 29.19 -27.86 -13.80
C THR A 329 28.77 -28.56 -12.50
N LEU A 330 29.72 -28.77 -11.58
CA LEU A 330 29.44 -29.37 -10.27
C LEU A 330 28.35 -28.62 -9.49
N GLU A 331 28.30 -27.29 -9.61
CA GLU A 331 27.24 -26.47 -9.00
C GLU A 331 25.86 -26.81 -9.58
N ILE A 332 25.72 -26.90 -10.90
CA ILE A 332 24.46 -27.28 -11.58
C ILE A 332 24.02 -28.68 -11.13
N VAL A 333 24.94 -29.64 -11.04
CA VAL A 333 24.63 -31.00 -10.54
C VAL A 333 24.11 -30.96 -9.09
N GLN A 334 24.76 -30.21 -8.20
CA GLN A 334 24.33 -30.09 -6.81
C GLN A 334 22.96 -29.42 -6.68
N ARG A 335 22.73 -28.31 -7.40
CA ARG A 335 21.44 -27.59 -7.42
C ARG A 335 20.31 -28.48 -7.95
N ASN A 336 20.55 -29.21 -9.04
CA ASN A 336 19.59 -30.15 -9.62
C ASN A 336 19.30 -31.32 -8.67
N ARG A 337 20.28 -31.83 -7.91
CA ARG A 337 20.05 -32.87 -6.89
C ARG A 337 19.10 -32.38 -5.79
N ILE A 338 19.28 -31.15 -5.30
CA ILE A 338 18.41 -30.56 -4.27
C ILE A 338 17.01 -30.31 -4.84
N ALA A 339 16.90 -29.71 -6.04
CA ALA A 339 15.63 -29.46 -6.71
C ALA A 339 14.83 -30.75 -6.97
N LYS A 340 15.49 -31.82 -7.44
CA LYS A 340 14.87 -33.16 -7.59
C LYS A 340 14.37 -33.76 -6.27
N ARG A 341 15.03 -33.48 -5.13
CA ARG A 341 14.53 -33.88 -3.81
C ARG A 341 13.35 -33.02 -3.39
N ALA A 342 13.42 -31.70 -3.57
CA ALA A 342 12.36 -30.76 -3.24
C ALA A 342 11.07 -31.01 -4.05
N ALA A 343 11.20 -31.40 -5.32
CA ALA A 343 10.07 -31.76 -6.19
C ALA A 343 9.21 -32.91 -5.63
N LYS A 344 9.74 -33.75 -4.73
CA LYS A 344 8.97 -34.81 -4.06
C LYS A 344 7.99 -34.28 -3.01
N GLU A 345 8.21 -33.08 -2.48
CA GLU A 345 7.28 -32.41 -1.55
C GLU A 345 6.09 -31.78 -2.31
N LEU A 346 6.25 -31.52 -3.61
CA LEU A 346 5.20 -31.00 -4.48
C LEU A 346 4.27 -32.14 -4.89
N LYS A 347 3.14 -32.26 -4.20
CA LYS A 347 2.09 -33.25 -4.49
C LYS A 347 1.06 -32.71 -5.46
N ASP A 348 0.27 -33.61 -6.03
CA ASP A 348 -0.79 -33.25 -6.98
C ASP A 348 -1.87 -32.38 -6.32
N GLY A 349 -2.38 -31.40 -7.06
CA GLY A 349 -3.40 -30.44 -6.60
C GLY A 349 -2.92 -29.42 -5.57
N TYR A 350 -1.66 -29.44 -5.15
CA TYR A 350 -1.14 -28.51 -4.13
C TYR A 350 -1.08 -27.07 -4.63
N TYR A 351 -1.38 -26.14 -3.73
CA TYR A 351 -1.14 -24.70 -3.90
C TYR A 351 0.16 -24.33 -3.18
N VAL A 352 1.11 -23.72 -3.88
CA VAL A 352 2.46 -23.45 -3.35
C VAL A 352 2.94 -22.05 -3.74
N ASN A 353 3.64 -21.39 -2.81
CA ASN A 353 4.53 -20.28 -3.13
C ASN A 353 5.97 -20.83 -3.15
N LEU A 354 6.77 -20.47 -4.16
CA LEU A 354 8.11 -21.02 -4.38
C LEU A 354 9.13 -19.91 -4.53
N GLY A 355 9.95 -19.72 -3.49
CA GLY A 355 11.04 -18.75 -3.49
C GLY A 355 12.03 -18.93 -4.66
N VAL A 356 12.63 -17.83 -5.09
CA VAL A 356 13.53 -17.76 -6.25
C VAL A 356 14.70 -18.75 -6.10
N GLY A 357 15.02 -19.45 -7.20
CA GLY A 357 16.19 -20.33 -7.28
C GLY A 357 15.79 -21.81 -7.19
N ILE A 358 16.34 -22.53 -6.20
CA ILE A 358 16.12 -23.98 -6.06
C ILE A 358 14.63 -24.36 -5.87
N PRO A 359 13.81 -23.64 -5.08
CA PRO A 359 12.39 -23.97 -4.94
C PRO A 359 11.63 -23.80 -6.27
N THR A 360 11.83 -22.70 -7.01
CA THR A 360 11.27 -22.54 -8.36
C THR A 360 11.75 -23.65 -9.32
N LEU A 361 13.04 -24.00 -9.30
CA LEU A 361 13.63 -25.04 -10.15
C LEU A 361 13.06 -26.45 -9.86
N ALA A 362 12.46 -26.69 -8.69
CA ALA A 362 11.84 -27.97 -8.37
C ALA A 362 10.64 -28.30 -9.28
N THR A 363 9.95 -27.30 -9.84
CA THR A 363 8.82 -27.53 -10.77
C THR A 363 9.25 -28.22 -12.06
N SER A 364 10.49 -27.98 -12.51
CA SER A 364 11.09 -28.62 -13.69
C SER A 364 11.36 -30.12 -13.52
N PHE A 365 11.19 -30.66 -12.30
CA PHE A 365 11.36 -32.08 -11.99
C PHE A 365 10.07 -32.76 -11.50
N LEU A 366 8.91 -32.16 -11.76
CA LEU A 366 7.60 -32.77 -11.48
C LEU A 366 7.38 -34.02 -12.36
N PRO A 367 6.79 -35.11 -11.82
CA PRO A 367 6.36 -36.24 -12.62
C PRO A 367 5.30 -35.84 -13.67
N LYS A 368 5.31 -36.49 -14.83
CA LYS A 368 4.25 -36.32 -15.85
C LYS A 368 2.88 -36.58 -15.24
N GLY A 369 1.90 -35.74 -15.60
CA GLY A 369 0.53 -35.83 -15.10
C GLY A 369 0.30 -35.24 -13.70
N ARG A 370 1.32 -34.65 -13.05
CA ARG A 370 1.16 -33.94 -11.77
C ARG A 370 0.91 -32.45 -12.00
N THR A 371 -0.19 -31.93 -11.45
CA THR A 371 -0.55 -30.51 -11.48
C THR A 371 -0.26 -29.86 -10.12
N VAL A 372 0.39 -28.69 -10.14
CA VAL A 372 0.72 -27.90 -8.95
C VAL A 372 0.41 -26.44 -9.24
N TRP A 373 -0.36 -25.80 -8.38
CA TRP A 373 -0.78 -24.40 -8.55
C TRP A 373 0.25 -23.47 -7.91
N VAL A 374 1.12 -22.88 -8.73
CA VAL A 374 2.15 -21.96 -8.26
C VAL A 374 1.55 -20.56 -8.11
N GLN A 375 1.57 -20.05 -6.88
CA GLN A 375 1.19 -18.69 -6.51
C GLN A 375 2.44 -17.81 -6.48
N SER A 376 2.31 -16.55 -6.93
CA SER A 376 3.29 -15.50 -6.68
C SER A 376 2.64 -14.32 -5.95
N GLU A 377 3.40 -13.80 -4.99
CA GLU A 377 3.08 -12.74 -4.04
C GLU A 377 2.77 -11.38 -4.68
N ASN A 378 3.04 -11.20 -5.98
CA ASN A 378 2.65 -10.03 -6.77
C ASN A 378 1.22 -10.11 -7.34
N GLY A 379 0.49 -11.22 -7.11
CA GLY A 379 -0.92 -11.39 -7.47
C GLY A 379 -1.22 -12.45 -8.54
N ILE A 380 -0.29 -13.35 -8.86
CA ILE A 380 -0.54 -14.48 -9.77
C ILE A 380 -0.94 -15.74 -9.00
N LEU A 381 -1.91 -16.47 -9.53
CA LEU A 381 -2.12 -17.90 -9.26
C LEU A 381 -2.08 -18.66 -10.58
N GLY A 382 -1.30 -19.75 -10.65
CA GLY A 382 -1.09 -20.51 -11.89
C GLY A 382 0.11 -20.01 -12.70
N MET A 383 1.19 -19.58 -12.05
CA MET A 383 2.41 -19.12 -12.74
C MET A 383 3.02 -20.25 -13.60
N GLY A 384 3.15 -20.00 -14.90
CA GLY A 384 3.69 -20.93 -15.89
C GLY A 384 5.21 -20.89 -16.04
N PRO A 385 5.76 -21.52 -17.10
CA PRO A 385 7.17 -21.39 -17.47
C PRO A 385 7.51 -19.96 -17.95
N TYR A 386 8.79 -19.67 -18.12
CA TYR A 386 9.22 -18.43 -18.80
C TYR A 386 8.67 -18.34 -20.23
N PRO A 387 8.39 -17.14 -20.75
CA PRO A 387 7.91 -16.95 -22.12
C PRO A 387 8.98 -17.31 -23.16
N THR A 388 8.58 -17.66 -24.38
CA THR A 388 9.43 -17.59 -25.58
C THR A 388 9.69 -16.12 -25.94
N LYS A 389 10.53 -15.86 -26.95
CA LYS A 389 10.83 -14.49 -27.41
C LYS A 389 9.57 -13.74 -27.89
N ASP A 390 8.64 -14.45 -28.49
CA ASP A 390 7.43 -13.90 -29.13
C ASP A 390 6.23 -13.85 -28.16
N GLU A 391 6.34 -14.52 -27.00
CA GLU A 391 5.40 -14.45 -25.87
C GLU A 391 5.71 -13.30 -24.88
N VAL A 392 6.76 -12.50 -25.14
CA VAL A 392 7.11 -11.34 -24.29
C VAL A 392 6.12 -10.21 -24.53
N ASP A 393 5.54 -9.66 -23.45
CA ASP A 393 4.72 -8.44 -23.53
C ASP A 393 5.55 -7.27 -24.10
N PRO A 394 5.09 -6.60 -25.17
CA PRO A 394 5.85 -5.53 -25.84
C PRO A 394 6.02 -4.29 -24.95
#